data_AF-A5C7B1-F1
#
_entry.id   AF-A5C7B1-F1
#
_cell.length_a   1.000
_cell.length_b   1.000
_cell.length_c   1.000
_cell.angle_alpha   90.00
_cell.angle_beta   90.00
_cell.angle_gamma   90.00
#
_symmetry.space_group_name_H-M   'P 1'
#
loop_
_entity.id
_entity.type
_entity.pdbx_description
1 polymer ?
#
loop_
_entity_poly.entity_id
_entity_poly.type
_entity_poly.pdbx_seq_one_letter_code
_entity_poly.pdbx_strand_id
1 'polypeptide(L)'
;MTTRAAASNALRQQRFVREVTIQYNLCNEPWIKYSISIVADKGLKKPLYTSARLKKGEVLYLETHSRRYELCFIGEKMVKATTALHGHETETEKSQTHSLHSTNGERNSTDGDNIMIDVFRWSRCKRALPQKVMRSLGIPLPLEHLEVLEENLDWEDVQWSQTGVCIAGKEYALARVHFLSPN
;
A
#
# COMPACT_ATOMS: atom_id res chain seq x y z
N MET A 1 -16.17 32.12 -33.28
CA MET A 1 -16.35 32.76 -31.96
C MET A 1 -16.81 31.70 -30.97
N THR A 2 -16.07 31.48 -29.88
CA THR A 2 -16.45 30.54 -28.82
C THR A 2 -16.93 31.34 -27.61
N THR A 3 -18.10 31.03 -27.08
CA THR A 3 -18.71 31.81 -25.98
C THR A 3 -17.99 31.54 -24.65
N ARG A 4 -17.93 32.53 -23.74
CA ARG A 4 -17.30 32.38 -22.41
C ARG A 4 -17.87 31.19 -21.62
N ALA A 5 -19.15 30.86 -21.81
CA ALA A 5 -19.81 29.72 -21.17
C ALA A 5 -19.35 28.36 -21.75
N ALA A 6 -19.10 28.28 -23.06
CA ALA A 6 -18.57 27.07 -23.68
C ALA A 6 -17.11 26.80 -23.22
N ALA A 7 -16.30 27.85 -23.08
CA ALA A 7 -14.92 27.74 -22.60
C ALA A 7 -14.84 27.31 -21.11
N SER A 8 -15.72 27.82 -20.24
CA SER A 8 -15.72 27.42 -18.83
C SER A 8 -16.18 25.97 -18.63
N ASN A 9 -17.17 25.52 -19.40
CA ASN A 9 -17.62 24.12 -19.39
C ASN A 9 -16.56 23.18 -19.96
N ALA A 10 -15.84 23.56 -21.02
CA ALA A 10 -14.73 22.77 -21.56
C ALA A 10 -13.58 22.63 -20.55
N LEU A 11 -13.23 23.71 -19.84
CA LEU A 11 -12.21 23.68 -18.77
C LEU A 11 -12.66 22.81 -17.58
N ARG A 12 -13.95 22.85 -17.24
CA ARG A 12 -14.53 22.02 -16.18
C ARG A 12 -14.60 20.55 -16.60
N GLN A 13 -14.92 20.25 -17.86
CA GLN A 13 -14.86 18.90 -18.44
C GLN A 13 -13.42 18.38 -18.51
N GLN A 14 -12.43 19.21 -18.88
CA GLN A 14 -11.01 18.84 -18.82
C GLN A 14 -10.55 18.48 -17.40
N ARG A 15 -11.08 19.10 -16.35
CA ARG A 15 -10.81 18.68 -14.97
C ARG A 15 -11.32 17.27 -14.65
N PHE A 16 -12.28 16.75 -15.44
CA PHE A 16 -12.86 15.41 -15.26
C PHE A 16 -12.35 14.36 -16.27
N VAL A 17 -11.72 14.77 -17.37
CA VAL A 17 -11.01 13.85 -18.26
C VAL A 17 -9.63 13.58 -17.65
N ARG A 18 -9.57 12.66 -16.69
CA ARG A 18 -8.29 12.04 -16.30
C ARG A 18 -7.78 11.30 -17.53
N GLU A 19 -6.64 11.72 -18.06
CA GLU A 19 -5.91 10.93 -19.03
C GLU A 19 -5.56 9.58 -18.38
N VAL A 20 -6.18 8.50 -18.87
CA VAL A 20 -5.85 7.15 -18.45
C VAL A 20 -5.00 6.55 -19.54
N THR A 21 -3.68 6.54 -19.34
CA THR A 21 -2.79 5.77 -20.21
C THR A 21 -2.99 4.30 -19.89
N ILE A 22 -3.69 3.59 -20.77
CA ILE A 22 -3.77 2.13 -20.74
C ILE A 22 -2.50 1.56 -21.37
N GLN A 23 -1.87 0.60 -20.71
CA GLN A 23 -0.74 -0.17 -21.22
C GLN A 23 -1.11 -1.65 -21.22
N TYR A 24 -0.57 -2.39 -22.18
CA TYR A 24 -0.71 -3.84 -22.18
C TYR A 24 0.22 -4.47 -21.14
N ASN A 25 -0.33 -5.36 -20.32
CA ASN A 25 0.40 -6.13 -19.33
C ASN A 25 1.26 -7.23 -19.97
N LEU A 26 1.97 -8.01 -19.16
CA LEU A 26 2.80 -9.14 -19.64
C LEU A 26 2.01 -10.25 -20.37
N CYS A 27 0.68 -10.21 -20.32
CA CYS A 27 -0.23 -11.14 -20.97
C CYS A 27 -1.04 -10.50 -22.13
N ASN A 28 -0.65 -9.29 -22.58
CA ASN A 28 -1.37 -8.50 -23.59
C ASN A 28 -2.81 -8.13 -23.19
N GLU A 29 -3.08 -7.94 -21.90
CA GLU A 29 -4.35 -7.43 -21.39
C GLU A 29 -4.21 -5.94 -20.98
N PRO A 30 -5.24 -5.12 -21.16
CA PRO A 30 -5.18 -3.69 -20.84
C PRO A 30 -5.14 -3.44 -19.32
N TRP A 31 -4.01 -2.95 -18.82
CA TRP A 31 -3.80 -2.51 -17.44
C TRP A 31 -3.51 -1.02 -17.36
N ILE A 32 -3.68 -0.43 -16.18
CA ILE A 32 -3.41 1.00 -15.96
C ILE A 32 -1.90 1.20 -15.83
N LYS A 33 -1.35 2.22 -16.51
CA LYS A 33 0.03 2.66 -16.27
C LYS A 33 0.20 3.04 -14.81
N TYR A 34 1.28 2.56 -14.18
CA TYR A 34 1.58 2.93 -12.81
C TYR A 34 1.72 4.45 -12.66
N SER A 35 1.12 4.96 -11.60
CA SER A 35 1.26 6.33 -11.10
C SER A 35 1.02 6.28 -9.60
N ILE A 36 1.77 7.09 -8.85
CA ILE A 36 1.59 7.19 -7.40
C ILE A 36 0.13 7.54 -7.02
N SER A 37 -0.59 8.30 -7.86
CA SER A 37 -2.00 8.65 -7.63
C SER A 37 -2.97 7.47 -7.59
N ILE A 38 -2.55 6.29 -8.07
CA ILE A 38 -3.38 5.07 -8.05
C ILE A 38 -3.38 4.44 -6.66
N VAL A 39 -2.24 4.51 -5.96
CA VAL A 39 -2.09 4.03 -4.59
C VAL A 39 -2.35 5.13 -3.57
N ALA A 40 -2.11 6.39 -3.94
CA ALA A 40 -2.30 7.60 -3.14
C ALA A 40 -3.66 8.27 -3.45
N ASP A 41 -4.75 7.49 -3.43
CA ASP A 41 -6.06 7.90 -3.95
C ASP A 41 -6.68 9.09 -3.20
N LYS A 42 -6.36 9.26 -1.91
CA LYS A 42 -6.80 10.40 -1.08
C LYS A 42 -5.72 11.46 -0.84
N GLY A 43 -4.52 11.29 -1.38
CA GLY A 43 -3.40 12.24 -1.26
C GLY A 43 -2.05 11.58 -1.00
N LEU A 44 -0.97 12.37 -0.99
CA LEU A 44 0.41 11.87 -0.94
C LEU A 44 0.89 11.42 0.45
N LYS A 45 0.12 11.67 1.52
CA LYS A 45 0.45 11.18 2.86
C LYS A 45 0.19 9.68 2.92
N LYS A 46 1.13 8.89 3.44
CA LYS A 46 1.01 7.42 3.52
C LYS A 46 -0.32 6.89 4.12
N PRO A 47 -0.90 7.52 5.17
CA PRO A 47 -2.20 7.08 5.71
C PRO A 47 -3.38 7.26 4.75
N LEU A 48 -3.21 8.04 3.68
CA LEU A 48 -4.21 8.32 2.65
C LEU A 48 -4.12 7.38 1.46
N TYR A 49 -3.30 6.33 1.57
CA TYR A 49 -3.15 5.37 0.49
C TYR A 49 -4.23 4.27 0.54
N THR A 50 -4.33 3.48 -0.52
CA THR A 50 -5.34 2.44 -0.74
C THR A 50 -5.21 1.18 0.13
N SER A 51 -4.58 1.24 1.31
CA SER A 51 -4.49 0.10 2.24
C SER A 51 -5.88 -0.44 2.62
N ALA A 52 -6.86 0.46 2.75
CA ALA A 52 -8.25 0.10 3.03
C ALA A 52 -8.90 -0.77 1.93
N ARG A 53 -8.46 -0.66 0.67
CA ARG A 53 -8.96 -1.52 -0.42
C ARG A 53 -8.42 -2.94 -0.25
N LEU A 54 -7.14 -3.06 0.07
CA LEU A 54 -6.51 -4.34 0.33
C LEU A 54 -7.15 -5.06 1.52
N LYS A 55 -7.39 -4.33 2.61
CA LYS A 55 -8.09 -4.85 3.80
C LYS A 55 -9.52 -5.32 3.52
N LYS A 56 -10.21 -4.72 2.55
CA LYS A 56 -11.55 -5.13 2.10
C LYS A 56 -11.54 -6.37 1.20
N GLY A 57 -10.37 -6.96 0.95
CA GLY A 57 -10.20 -8.18 0.18
C GLY A 57 -9.75 -7.96 -1.26
N GLU A 58 -9.54 -6.72 -1.71
CA GLU A 58 -8.87 -6.50 -3.00
C GLU A 58 -7.38 -6.88 -2.92
N VAL A 59 -6.81 -7.25 -4.06
CA VAL A 59 -5.40 -7.59 -4.19
C VAL A 59 -4.78 -6.68 -5.25
N LEU A 60 -3.61 -6.13 -4.93
CA LEU A 60 -2.90 -5.26 -5.83
C LEU A 60 -1.85 -6.05 -6.59
N TYR A 61 -2.05 -6.17 -7.90
CA TYR A 61 -1.06 -6.72 -8.82
C TYR A 61 -0.28 -5.59 -9.49
N LEU A 62 1.03 -5.72 -9.50
CA LEU A 62 1.92 -4.72 -10.08
C LEU A 62 2.92 -5.39 -11.01
N GLU A 63 3.31 -4.69 -12.07
CA GLU A 63 4.30 -5.20 -13.00
C GLU A 63 5.44 -4.22 -13.21
N THR A 64 6.66 -4.76 -13.25
CA THR A 64 7.78 -4.14 -13.95
C THR A 64 7.65 -4.45 -15.44
N HIS A 65 8.63 -4.09 -16.26
CA HIS A 65 8.64 -4.50 -17.67
C HIS A 65 8.78 -6.02 -17.91
N SER A 66 9.11 -6.82 -16.89
CA SER A 66 9.41 -8.25 -17.06
C SER A 66 8.86 -9.17 -15.98
N ARG A 67 8.32 -8.63 -14.89
CA ARG A 67 7.87 -9.42 -13.73
C ARG A 67 6.56 -8.90 -13.19
N ARG A 68 5.73 -9.81 -12.66
CA ARG A 68 4.49 -9.50 -11.94
C ARG A 68 4.65 -9.81 -10.46
N TYR A 69 4.13 -8.91 -9.63
CA TYR A 69 4.12 -8.98 -8.18
C TYR A 69 2.70 -8.89 -7.65
N GLU A 70 2.50 -9.40 -6.45
CA GLU A 70 1.27 -9.39 -5.68
C GLU A 70 1.55 -8.73 -4.32
N LEU A 71 0.75 -7.72 -3.98
CA LEU A 71 0.61 -7.21 -2.63
C LEU A 71 -0.79 -7.56 -2.14
N CYS A 72 -0.88 -8.37 -1.09
CA CYS A 72 -2.14 -8.77 -0.48
C CYS A 72 -2.14 -8.57 1.02
N PHE A 73 -3.32 -8.28 1.56
CA PHE A 73 -3.58 -8.28 3.00
C PHE A 73 -3.72 -9.73 3.49
N ILE A 74 -3.04 -10.07 4.58
CA ILE A 74 -3.04 -11.43 5.13
C ILE A 74 -3.61 -11.52 6.55
N GLY A 75 -3.92 -10.38 7.19
CA GLY A 75 -4.56 -10.34 8.49
C GLY A 75 -4.12 -9.13 9.33
N GLU A 76 -4.48 -9.16 10.61
CA GLU A 76 -4.04 -8.17 11.59
C GLU A 76 -3.16 -8.87 12.63
N LYS A 77 -2.13 -8.17 13.14
CA LYS A 77 -1.31 -8.66 14.26
C LYS A 77 -1.33 -7.65 15.40
N MET A 78 -1.37 -8.17 16.63
CA MET A 78 -1.31 -7.38 17.84
C MET A 78 0.15 -7.09 18.20
N VAL A 79 0.51 -5.81 18.33
CA VAL A 79 1.87 -5.38 18.69
C VAL A 79 1.82 -4.50 19.94
N LYS A 80 2.77 -4.69 20.86
CA LYS A 80 2.90 -3.85 22.04
C LYS A 80 3.35 -2.44 21.62
N ALA A 81 2.70 -1.39 22.12
CA ALA A 81 2.97 0.01 21.75
C ALA A 81 4.44 0.47 21.92
N THR A 82 5.27 -0.28 22.67
CA THR A 82 6.66 0.09 22.96
C THR A 82 7.59 0.08 21.74
N THR A 83 7.23 -0.60 20.64
CA THR A 83 8.09 -0.70 19.44
C THR A 83 7.70 0.28 18.33
N ALA A 84 6.52 0.89 18.38
CA ALA A 84 6.01 1.75 17.29
C ALA A 84 6.54 3.20 17.30
N LEU A 85 7.28 3.61 18.34
CA LEU A 85 7.74 5.00 18.52
C LEU A 85 9.25 5.23 18.30
N HIS A 86 10.04 4.21 17.96
CA HIS A 86 11.51 4.38 17.81
C HIS A 86 11.98 4.73 16.38
N GLY A 87 11.10 5.25 15.54
CA GLY A 87 11.46 5.85 14.25
C GLY A 87 11.89 7.32 14.42
N HIS A 88 13.18 7.52 14.72
CA HIS A 88 13.95 8.77 14.47
C HIS A 88 13.76 9.97 15.44
N GLU A 89 14.54 10.01 16.52
CA GLU A 89 15.23 11.25 16.96
C GLU A 89 16.59 10.89 17.58
N THR A 90 17.69 11.24 16.89
CA THR A 90 19.04 11.28 17.46
C THR A 90 19.49 12.73 17.65
N GLU A 91 19.63 13.07 18.93
CA GLU A 91 20.59 14.02 19.56
C GLU A 91 20.38 15.53 19.30
N THR A 92 20.10 16.36 20.31
CA THR A 92 21.09 16.73 21.35
C THR A 92 20.47 17.32 22.63
N GLU A 93 21.02 16.87 23.75
CA GLU A 93 20.98 17.26 25.17
C GLU A 93 20.49 18.68 25.61
N LYS A 94 19.69 18.73 26.70
CA LYS A 94 20.18 19.12 28.05
C LYS A 94 19.12 19.01 29.15
N SER A 95 19.60 18.60 30.32
CA SER A 95 18.94 18.25 31.58
C SER A 95 18.28 19.42 32.32
N GLN A 96 17.26 19.15 33.17
CA GLN A 96 17.29 19.35 34.63
C GLN A 96 15.96 19.00 35.35
N THR A 97 16.06 17.99 36.24
CA THR A 97 15.53 17.83 37.61
C THR A 97 14.26 18.57 38.08
N HIS A 98 13.28 17.84 38.66
CA HIS A 98 12.71 18.13 39.99
C HIS A 98 11.69 17.06 40.51
N SER A 99 11.98 16.58 41.73
CA SER A 99 11.08 16.28 42.87
C SER A 99 10.08 15.09 42.89
N LEU A 100 10.11 14.40 44.03
CA LEU A 100 9.35 13.24 44.49
C LEU A 100 7.95 13.59 45.05
N HIS A 101 6.96 12.69 44.95
CA HIS A 101 6.37 11.91 46.08
C HIS A 101 4.89 11.43 45.86
N SER A 102 4.71 10.10 45.93
CA SER A 102 3.57 9.22 46.30
C SER A 102 2.08 9.54 46.05
N THR A 103 1.35 8.51 45.61
CA THR A 103 0.38 7.76 46.45
C THR A 103 0.12 6.36 45.89
N ASN A 104 -0.16 5.43 46.79
CA ASN A 104 -0.30 3.98 46.63
C ASN A 104 -1.76 3.62 46.31
N GLY A 105 -2.02 2.70 45.38
CA GLY A 105 -3.38 2.27 45.00
C GLY A 105 -3.38 1.06 44.06
N GLU A 106 -3.42 -0.12 44.67
CA GLU A 106 -3.74 -1.46 44.16
C GLU A 106 -4.48 -1.58 42.81
N ARG A 107 -3.85 -2.26 41.84
CA ARG A 107 -4.25 -3.56 41.22
C ARG A 107 -3.80 -3.65 39.76
N ASN A 108 -2.99 -4.68 39.49
CA ASN A 108 -2.58 -5.10 38.17
C ASN A 108 -3.78 -5.29 37.22
N SER A 109 -3.82 -4.51 36.15
CA SER A 109 -3.97 -5.07 34.81
C SER A 109 -3.11 -4.24 33.87
N THR A 110 -1.94 -4.77 33.55
CA THR A 110 -1.01 -4.35 32.52
C THR A 110 -1.72 -4.38 31.15
N ASP A 111 -2.59 -3.41 30.88
CA ASP A 111 -3.03 -3.09 29.54
C ASP A 111 -1.91 -2.25 28.92
N GLY A 112 -0.80 -2.91 28.60
CA GLY A 112 0.16 -2.32 27.68
C GLY A 112 -0.59 -2.15 26.38
N ASP A 113 -0.88 -0.89 26.01
CA ASP A 113 -1.61 -0.52 24.80
C ASP A 113 -1.16 -1.39 23.63
N ASN A 114 -1.97 -2.37 23.30
CA ASN A 114 -1.70 -3.31 22.24
C ASN A 114 -2.36 -2.73 20.98
N ILE A 115 -1.54 -2.36 20.01
CA ILE A 115 -1.99 -1.77 18.75
C ILE A 115 -2.17 -2.92 17.75
N MET A 116 -3.38 -3.02 17.19
CA MET A 116 -3.64 -3.89 16.04
C MET A 116 -3.10 -3.23 14.78
N ILE A 117 -2.21 -3.90 14.07
CA ILE A 117 -1.68 -3.42 12.80
C ILE A 117 -2.03 -4.38 11.67
N ASP A 118 -2.37 -3.80 10.52
CA ASP A 118 -2.64 -4.53 9.29
C ASP A 118 -1.34 -5.16 8.77
N VAL A 119 -1.44 -6.38 8.27
CA VAL A 119 -0.32 -7.19 7.83
C VAL A 119 -0.47 -7.56 6.35
N PHE A 120 0.61 -7.37 5.60
CA PHE A 120 0.65 -7.59 4.16
C PHE A 120 1.74 -8.59 3.78
N ARG A 121 1.57 -9.16 2.59
CA ARG A 121 2.54 -10.05 1.94
C ARG A 121 2.90 -9.52 0.57
N TRP A 122 4.20 -9.44 0.30
CA TRP A 122 4.75 -9.13 -1.01
C TRP A 122 5.28 -10.39 -1.68
N SER A 123 4.78 -10.71 -2.87
CA SER A 123 5.13 -11.94 -3.58
C SER A 123 5.42 -11.68 -5.04
N ARG A 124 6.33 -12.46 -5.63
CA ARG A 124 6.52 -12.52 -7.09
C ARG A 124 5.68 -13.63 -7.67
N CYS A 125 4.95 -13.35 -8.74
CA CYS A 125 4.27 -14.40 -9.52
C CYS A 125 5.34 -15.24 -10.25
N LYS A 126 5.30 -16.56 -10.10
CA LYS A 126 6.22 -17.47 -10.82
C LYS A 126 6.06 -17.35 -12.34
N ARG A 127 4.83 -17.08 -12.80
CA ARG A 127 4.47 -16.82 -14.20
C ARG A 127 3.46 -15.68 -14.27
N ALA A 128 3.55 -14.84 -15.30
CA ALA A 128 2.46 -13.92 -15.62
C ALA A 128 1.29 -14.74 -16.18
N LEU A 129 0.12 -14.64 -15.56
CA LEU A 129 -1.09 -15.35 -15.95
C LEU A 129 -2.14 -14.36 -16.45
N PRO A 130 -2.93 -14.67 -17.49
CA PRO A 130 -4.06 -13.82 -17.87
C PRO A 130 -5.06 -13.67 -16.71
N GLN A 131 -5.72 -12.52 -16.59
CA GLN A 131 -6.66 -12.22 -15.51
C GLN A 131 -7.75 -13.28 -15.40
N LYS A 132 -8.27 -13.78 -16.53
CA LYS A 132 -9.27 -14.86 -16.53
C LYS A 132 -8.79 -16.11 -15.79
N VAL A 133 -7.52 -16.48 -16.00
CA VAL A 133 -6.89 -17.63 -15.35
C VAL A 133 -6.69 -17.36 -13.86
N MET A 134 -6.18 -16.16 -13.51
CA MET A 134 -6.01 -15.78 -12.10
C MET A 134 -7.34 -15.87 -11.34
N ARG A 135 -8.43 -15.36 -11.90
CA ARG A 135 -9.78 -15.47 -11.29
C ARG A 135 -10.27 -16.90 -11.14
N SER A 136 -9.92 -17.80 -12.06
CA SER A 136 -10.27 -19.22 -11.95
C SER A 136 -9.46 -19.97 -10.90
N LEU A 137 -8.23 -19.54 -10.63
CA LEU A 137 -7.37 -20.12 -9.58
C LEU A 137 -7.71 -19.58 -8.19
N GLY A 138 -8.16 -18.32 -8.12
CA GLY A 138 -8.42 -17.60 -6.87
C GLY A 138 -7.59 -16.33 -6.78
N ILE A 139 -8.15 -15.32 -6.12
CA ILE A 139 -7.50 -14.04 -5.81
C ILE A 139 -7.57 -13.86 -4.29
N PRO A 140 -6.45 -13.63 -3.57
CA PRO A 140 -5.06 -13.66 -4.05
C PRO A 140 -4.67 -14.99 -4.69
N LEU A 141 -3.59 -15.01 -5.47
CA LEU A 141 -3.15 -16.24 -6.11
C LEU A 141 -2.72 -17.26 -5.03
N PRO A 142 -3.02 -18.56 -5.25
CA PRO A 142 -2.51 -19.62 -4.39
C PRO A 142 -0.98 -19.64 -4.32
N LEU A 143 -0.42 -20.04 -3.18
CA LEU A 143 1.03 -20.00 -2.90
C LEU A 143 1.85 -20.84 -3.89
N GLU A 144 1.29 -21.88 -4.49
CA GLU A 144 1.98 -22.68 -5.51
C GLU A 144 2.31 -21.86 -6.77
N HIS A 145 1.62 -20.75 -7.03
CA HIS A 145 1.87 -19.83 -8.15
C HIS A 145 2.77 -18.64 -7.75
N LEU A 146 3.16 -18.54 -6.48
CA LEU A 146 3.85 -17.40 -5.90
C LEU A 146 5.19 -17.80 -5.29
N GLU A 147 6.13 -16.87 -5.34
CA GLU A 147 7.32 -16.86 -4.52
C GLU A 147 7.17 -15.71 -3.53
N VAL A 148 7.01 -16.04 -2.25
CA VAL A 148 6.92 -15.03 -1.19
C VAL A 148 8.29 -14.39 -1.05
N LEU A 149 8.35 -13.07 -1.24
CA LEU A 149 9.59 -12.32 -1.10
C LEU A 149 9.68 -11.71 0.30
N GLU A 150 8.57 -11.12 0.77
CA GLU A 150 8.46 -10.55 2.10
C GLU A 150 7.07 -10.84 2.67
N GLU A 151 7.02 -11.08 3.97
CA GLU A 151 5.79 -11.35 4.73
C GLU A 151 5.79 -10.56 6.03
N ASN A 152 4.64 -10.52 6.70
CA ASN A 152 4.47 -9.80 7.96
C ASN A 152 4.72 -8.29 7.87
N LEU A 153 4.66 -7.72 6.67
CA LEU A 153 4.86 -6.30 6.39
C LEU A 153 3.75 -5.48 7.02
N ASP A 154 4.09 -4.39 7.69
CA ASP A 154 3.12 -3.34 7.96
C ASP A 154 2.93 -2.44 6.73
N TRP A 155 2.04 -1.45 6.81
CA TRP A 155 1.82 -0.54 5.70
C TRP A 155 3.00 0.42 5.46
N GLU A 156 3.76 0.73 6.51
CA GLU A 156 4.87 1.68 6.48
C GLU A 156 6.13 1.08 5.84
N ASP A 157 6.28 -0.24 5.89
CA ASP A 157 7.27 -1.04 5.18
C ASP A 157 7.12 -0.97 3.65
N VAL A 158 5.94 -0.60 3.15
CA VAL A 158 5.66 -0.46 1.71
C VAL A 158 5.82 1.00 1.28
N GLN A 159 7.01 1.34 0.79
CA GLN A 159 7.35 2.73 0.46
C GLN A 159 7.09 3.03 -1.02
N TRP A 160 5.99 3.72 -1.29
CA TRP A 160 5.61 4.11 -2.65
C TRP A 160 6.37 5.35 -3.13
N SER A 161 6.75 5.34 -4.40
CA SER A 161 7.40 6.47 -5.08
C SER A 161 6.70 6.78 -6.40
N GLN A 162 7.14 7.84 -7.08
CA GLN A 162 6.60 8.19 -8.40
C GLN A 162 6.88 7.12 -9.47
N THR A 163 7.96 6.36 -9.32
CA THR A 163 8.45 5.37 -10.29
C THR A 163 8.20 3.93 -9.88
N GLY A 164 7.84 3.68 -8.61
CA GLY A 164 7.59 2.33 -8.16
C GLY A 164 7.34 2.18 -6.67
N VAL A 165 7.86 1.10 -6.11
CA VAL A 165 7.74 0.76 -4.69
C VAL A 165 9.06 0.22 -4.16
N CYS A 166 9.41 0.57 -2.93
CA CYS A 166 10.52 0.01 -2.19
C CYS A 166 9.99 -0.82 -1.03
N ILE A 167 10.47 -2.06 -0.89
CA ILE A 167 10.10 -3.00 0.17
C ILE A 167 11.39 -3.68 0.64
N ALA A 168 11.63 -3.71 1.96
CA ALA A 168 12.84 -4.26 2.55
C ALA A 168 14.15 -3.72 1.91
N GLY A 169 14.17 -2.41 1.61
CA GLY A 169 15.32 -1.74 0.97
C GLY A 169 15.53 -2.05 -0.52
N LYS A 170 14.64 -2.84 -1.13
CA LYS A 170 14.70 -3.19 -2.56
C LYS A 170 13.68 -2.40 -3.37
N GLU A 171 14.16 -1.70 -4.38
CA GLU A 171 13.32 -0.94 -5.31
C GLU A 171 12.79 -1.81 -6.46
N TYR A 172 11.52 -1.61 -6.79
CA TYR A 172 10.81 -2.21 -7.90
C TYR A 172 10.26 -1.11 -8.79
N ALA A 173 10.87 -0.89 -9.96
CA ALA A 173 10.39 0.10 -10.94
C ALA A 173 9.11 -0.39 -11.63
N LEU A 174 7.97 0.22 -11.28
CA LEU A 174 6.65 -0.23 -11.69
C LEU A 174 6.24 0.45 -13.00
N ALA A 175 5.79 -0.36 -13.95
CA ALA A 175 5.23 0.10 -15.20
C ALA A 175 3.70 0.10 -15.17
N ARG A 176 3.09 -0.89 -14.52
CA ARG A 176 1.64 -1.14 -14.56
C ARG A 176 1.10 -1.62 -13.23
N VAL A 177 -0.18 -1.39 -13.02
CA VAL A 177 -0.86 -1.72 -11.77
C VAL A 177 -2.33 -2.08 -12.03
N HIS A 178 -2.85 -3.05 -11.28
CA HIS A 178 -4.24 -3.44 -11.34
C HIS A 178 -4.72 -4.00 -9.99
N PHE A 179 -5.91 -3.56 -9.56
CA PHE A 179 -6.58 -4.15 -8.41
C PHE A 179 -7.54 -5.23 -8.88
N LEU A 180 -7.49 -6.40 -8.25
CA LEU A 180 -8.41 -7.49 -8.50
C LEU A 180 -9.12 -7.87 -7.20
N SER A 181 -10.43 -8.06 -7.27
CA SER A 181 -11.23 -8.62 -6.18
C SER A 181 -11.45 -10.13 -6.40
N PRO A 182 -11.58 -10.91 -5.32
CA PRO A 182 -12.20 -12.23 -5.35
C PRO A 182 -13.55 -12.17 -6.08
N ASN A 183 -13.94 -13.27 -6.73
CA ASN A 183 -15.26 -13.36 -7.35
C ASN A 183 -16.37 -13.49 -6.31
#